data_AF-A0A3B9GUC8-F1
#
_entry.id   AF-A0A3B9GUC8-F1
#
_cell.length_a   1.000
_cell.length_b   1.000
_cell.length_c   1.000
_cell.angle_alpha   90.00
_cell.angle_beta   90.00
_cell.angle_gamma   90.00
#
_symmetry.space_group_name_H-M   'P 1'
#
loop_
_entity.id
_entity.type
_entity.pdbx_description
1 polymer ?
#
loop_
_entity_poly.entity_id
_entity_poly.type
_entity_poly.pdbx_seq_one_letter_code
_entity_poly.pdbx_strand_id
1 'polypeptide(L)'
;MSNLAISPESGSDMAATLQAASSLVNEFNALSDFATNLRAETDHEIGIGVDTVNAALKGIEDINGKLAKIDRTSGQAASLIDERGRLLDQISEYLPIQTVPRQSGGIDIVTQEGVYLLQTNAKQIEFTPSTVFGPSQTLAGGGLSGLTVAGIPITPGASSYGAVSSGMFGALFTLRDSDLPAFSDQLDTLAGDLIARLSDDSIDPTKAPGAQGLFVDSDGSGDPGLAGRLALNPAIDPDQGGSIWRLRDGIGAVSEGPSGNATTLQNMLDAITTVRPMNSGGFQGSYSSSELLAQFASTTGQKRISHEAIVSSASSQYTIMAEAEVSETGVNVDQQMQDLLIIEQSYAANARVIEIASNMIDRLMEI
;
A
#
# COMPACT_ATOMS: atom_id res chain seq x y z
N MET A 1 -2.26 15.89 -34.10
CA MET A 1 -3.52 16.62 -34.38
C MET A 1 -3.31 18.04 -34.88
N SER A 2 -2.71 18.99 -34.15
CA SER A 2 -2.59 20.38 -34.64
C SER A 2 -1.89 20.51 -36.00
N ASN A 3 -0.74 19.83 -36.20
CA ASN A 3 -0.05 19.82 -37.49
C ASN A 3 -0.90 19.18 -38.59
N LEU A 4 -1.55 18.06 -38.27
CA LEU A 4 -2.45 17.36 -39.18
C LEU A 4 -3.67 18.22 -39.58
N ALA A 5 -4.17 19.09 -38.69
CA ALA A 5 -5.26 20.01 -39.02
C ALA A 5 -4.83 21.16 -39.95
N ILE A 6 -3.53 21.50 -39.99
CA ILE A 6 -2.93 22.48 -40.91
C ILE A 6 -2.65 21.85 -42.28
N SER A 7 -2.27 20.57 -42.29
CA SER A 7 -1.92 19.81 -43.51
C SER A 7 -2.64 18.45 -43.52
N PRO A 8 -3.98 18.43 -43.68
CA PRO A 8 -4.81 17.21 -43.57
C PRO A 8 -4.49 16.15 -44.63
N GLU A 9 -3.85 16.52 -45.74
CA GLU A 9 -3.40 15.62 -46.79
C GLU A 9 -2.11 14.85 -46.43
N SER A 10 -1.41 15.24 -45.36
CA SER A 10 -0.12 14.69 -44.97
C SER A 10 -0.26 13.30 -44.35
N GLY A 11 0.07 12.27 -45.12
CA GLY A 11 0.14 10.88 -44.63
C GLY A 11 1.10 10.69 -43.46
N SER A 12 2.22 11.44 -43.44
CA SER A 12 3.17 11.43 -42.32
C SER A 12 2.57 12.00 -41.03
N ASP A 13 1.81 13.11 -41.10
CA ASP A 13 1.18 13.70 -39.91
C ASP A 13 0.00 12.85 -39.40
N MET A 14 -0.67 12.13 -40.30
CA MET A 14 -1.68 11.12 -39.95
C MET A 14 -1.05 9.97 -39.18
N ALA A 15 0.03 9.37 -39.70
CA ALA A 15 0.75 8.29 -39.03
C ALA A 15 1.32 8.74 -37.67
N ALA A 16 1.91 9.94 -37.60
CA ALA A 16 2.42 10.49 -36.34
C ALA A 16 1.31 10.74 -35.31
N THR A 17 0.12 11.17 -35.75
CA THR A 17 -1.03 11.37 -34.85
C THR A 17 -1.58 10.04 -34.35
N LEU A 18 -1.71 9.03 -35.22
CA LEU A 18 -2.10 7.67 -34.82
C LEU A 18 -1.12 7.09 -33.80
N GLN A 19 0.18 7.21 -34.06
CA GLN A 19 1.22 6.74 -33.14
C GLN A 19 1.14 7.42 -31.77
N ALA A 20 0.95 8.74 -31.74
CA ALA A 20 0.80 9.47 -30.48
C ALA A 20 -0.46 9.03 -29.71
N ALA A 21 -1.58 8.78 -30.41
CA ALA A 21 -2.80 8.28 -29.81
C ALA A 21 -2.63 6.84 -29.27
N SER A 22 -1.92 5.98 -30.00
CA SER A 22 -1.59 4.62 -29.55
C SER A 22 -0.68 4.64 -28.31
N SER A 23 0.35 5.50 -28.30
CA SER A 23 1.21 5.67 -27.13
C SER A 23 0.44 6.15 -25.89
N LEU A 24 -0.54 7.05 -26.07
CA LEU A 24 -1.40 7.49 -24.98
C LEU A 24 -2.25 6.33 -24.41
N VAL A 25 -2.88 5.55 -25.29
CA VAL A 25 -3.64 4.35 -24.90
C VAL A 25 -2.79 3.38 -24.10
N ASN A 26 -1.59 3.06 -24.60
CA ASN A 26 -0.68 2.13 -23.95
C ASN A 26 -0.25 2.62 -22.56
N GLU A 27 -0.06 3.93 -22.37
CA GLU A 27 0.28 4.50 -21.06
C GLU A 27 -0.88 4.36 -20.06
N PHE A 28 -2.12 4.62 -20.48
CA PHE A 28 -3.30 4.40 -19.62
C PHE A 28 -3.43 2.93 -19.21
N ASN A 29 -3.29 2.01 -20.16
CA ASN A 29 -3.37 0.58 -19.88
C ASN A 29 -2.24 0.16 -18.92
N ALA A 30 -1.00 0.60 -19.16
CA ALA A 30 0.14 0.28 -18.31
C ALA A 30 -0.02 0.81 -16.87
N LEU A 31 -0.53 2.03 -16.69
CA LEU A 31 -0.79 2.59 -15.36
C LEU A 31 -1.95 1.87 -14.63
N SER A 32 -2.98 1.45 -15.36
CA SER A 32 -4.06 0.62 -14.82
C SER A 32 -3.57 -0.75 -14.36
N ASP A 33 -2.73 -1.40 -15.17
CA ASP A 33 -2.10 -2.68 -14.83
C ASP A 33 -1.16 -2.54 -13.64
N PHE A 34 -0.36 -1.47 -13.60
CA PHE A 34 0.50 -1.16 -12.46
C PHE A 34 -0.29 -1.07 -11.15
N ALA A 35 -1.39 -0.31 -11.15
CA ALA A 35 -2.23 -0.17 -9.97
C ALA A 35 -2.83 -1.52 -9.53
N THR A 36 -3.33 -2.31 -10.48
CA THR A 36 -3.95 -3.62 -10.19
C THR A 36 -2.92 -4.62 -9.66
N ASN A 37 -1.73 -4.67 -10.25
CA ASN A 37 -0.64 -5.54 -9.81
C ASN A 37 -0.13 -5.14 -8.42
N LEU A 38 0.01 -3.83 -8.16
CA LEU A 38 0.42 -3.37 -6.84
C LEU A 38 -0.63 -3.70 -5.76
N ARG A 39 -1.93 -3.62 -6.08
CA ARG A 39 -2.99 -4.07 -5.16
C ARG A 39 -2.88 -5.57 -4.85
N ALA A 40 -2.59 -6.40 -5.85
CA ALA A 40 -2.40 -7.82 -5.67
C ALA A 40 -1.17 -8.15 -4.80
N GLU A 41 -0.07 -7.45 -5.03
CA GLU A 41 1.15 -7.59 -4.22
C GLU A 41 0.89 -7.17 -2.76
N THR A 42 0.25 -6.03 -2.54
CA THR A 42 -0.10 -5.56 -1.20
C THR A 42 -1.01 -6.54 -0.46
N ASP A 43 -1.94 -7.20 -1.14
CA ASP A 43 -2.76 -8.25 -0.56
C ASP A 43 -1.95 -9.48 -0.14
N HIS A 44 -0.96 -9.86 -0.95
CA HIS A 44 -0.04 -10.94 -0.63
C HIS A 44 0.85 -10.58 0.57
N GLU A 45 1.38 -9.36 0.61
CA GLU A 45 2.15 -8.83 1.74
C GLU A 45 1.35 -8.85 3.04
N ILE A 46 0.04 -8.54 3.01
CA ILE A 46 -0.85 -8.69 4.18
C ILE A 46 -0.86 -10.15 4.64
N GLY A 47 -1.00 -11.10 3.73
CA GLY A 47 -0.97 -12.53 4.05
C GLY A 47 0.33 -12.97 4.71
N ILE A 48 1.48 -12.58 4.15
CA ILE A 48 2.80 -12.84 4.74
C ILE A 48 2.92 -12.22 6.13
N GLY A 49 2.44 -10.99 6.31
CA GLY A 49 2.43 -10.32 7.61
C GLY A 49 1.58 -11.08 8.63
N VAL A 50 0.41 -11.58 8.23
CA VAL A 50 -0.47 -12.37 9.09
C VAL A 50 0.21 -13.67 9.54
N ASP A 51 0.84 -14.38 8.62
CA ASP A 51 1.61 -15.60 8.95
C ASP A 51 2.76 -15.29 9.92
N THR A 52 3.45 -14.18 9.68
CA THR A 52 4.55 -13.69 10.52
C THR A 52 4.09 -13.41 11.95
N VAL A 53 3.00 -12.65 12.11
CA VAL A 53 2.43 -12.32 13.43
C VAL A 53 1.91 -13.57 14.13
N ASN A 54 1.22 -14.47 13.42
CA ASN A 54 0.72 -15.72 13.98
C ASN A 54 1.85 -16.62 14.51
N ALA A 55 2.95 -16.73 13.75
CA ALA A 55 4.13 -17.48 14.17
C ALA A 55 4.78 -16.84 15.41
N ALA A 56 4.90 -15.52 15.46
CA ALA A 56 5.44 -14.80 16.62
C ALA A 56 4.57 -14.99 17.87
N LEU A 57 3.23 -14.87 17.74
CA LEU A 57 2.29 -15.14 18.82
C LEU A 57 2.44 -16.58 19.37
N LYS A 58 2.60 -17.56 18.48
CA LYS A 58 2.84 -18.95 18.87
C LYS A 58 4.17 -19.13 19.60
N GLY A 59 5.23 -18.48 19.12
CA GLY A 59 6.53 -18.48 19.79
C GLY A 59 6.44 -17.91 21.22
N ILE A 60 5.70 -16.81 21.42
CA ILE A 60 5.49 -16.22 22.75
C ILE A 60 4.66 -17.13 23.65
N GLU A 61 3.65 -17.83 23.12
CA GLU A 61 2.89 -18.84 23.87
C GLU A 61 3.82 -19.93 24.41
N ASP A 62 4.69 -20.48 23.56
CA ASP A 62 5.64 -21.53 23.93
C ASP A 62 6.67 -21.02 24.96
N ILE A 63 7.15 -19.77 24.80
CA ILE A 63 8.05 -19.14 25.77
C ILE A 63 7.35 -18.93 27.12
N ASN A 64 6.11 -18.46 27.14
CA ASN A 64 5.33 -18.33 28.38
C ASN A 64 5.19 -19.68 29.09
N GLY A 65 4.96 -20.76 28.35
CA GLY A 65 4.90 -22.13 28.88
C GLY A 65 6.23 -22.63 29.47
N LYS A 66 7.37 -22.23 28.89
CA LYS A 66 8.71 -22.53 29.41
C LYS A 66 9.05 -21.69 30.65
N LEU A 67 8.80 -20.39 30.61
CA LEU A 67 9.05 -19.45 31.72
C LEU A 67 8.23 -19.81 32.97
N ALA A 68 7.06 -20.41 32.81
CA ALA A 68 6.26 -20.89 33.94
C ALA A 68 6.91 -22.06 34.73
N LYS A 69 7.92 -22.73 34.16
CA LYS A 69 8.56 -23.94 34.72
C LYS A 69 10.02 -23.73 35.15
N ILE A 70 10.61 -22.56 34.86
CA ILE A 70 12.04 -22.27 35.06
C ILE A 70 12.20 -21.21 36.16
N ASP A 71 13.30 -21.29 36.92
CA ASP A 71 13.69 -20.22 37.84
C ASP A 71 13.99 -18.93 37.07
N ARG A 72 13.24 -17.88 37.38
CA ARG A 72 13.27 -16.59 36.68
C ARG A 72 14.59 -15.84 36.86
N THR A 73 15.40 -16.21 37.85
CA THR A 73 16.72 -15.63 38.09
C THR A 73 17.83 -16.33 37.29
N SER A 74 17.51 -17.44 36.61
CA SER A 74 18.47 -18.17 35.81
C SER A 74 18.79 -17.45 34.49
N GLY A 75 20.02 -17.63 33.99
CA GLY A 75 20.42 -17.13 32.67
C GLY A 75 19.55 -17.68 31.53
N GLN A 76 19.01 -18.89 31.68
CA GLN A 76 18.07 -19.45 30.70
C GLN A 76 16.74 -18.68 30.65
N ALA A 77 16.23 -18.22 31.80
CA ALA A 77 15.05 -17.38 31.83
C ALA A 77 15.30 -16.01 31.19
N ALA A 78 16.49 -15.42 31.41
CA ALA A 78 16.89 -14.17 30.77
C ALA A 78 16.85 -14.28 29.24
N SER A 79 17.51 -15.29 28.66
CA SER A 79 17.50 -15.48 27.19
C SER A 79 16.10 -15.71 26.60
N LEU A 80 15.20 -16.38 27.34
CA LEU A 80 13.81 -16.54 26.92
C LEU A 80 13.01 -15.24 26.99
N ILE A 81 13.30 -14.38 27.97
CA ILE A 81 12.69 -13.05 28.08
C ILE A 81 13.16 -12.16 26.93
N ASP A 82 14.45 -12.22 26.57
CA ASP A 82 15.02 -11.48 25.44
C ASP A 82 14.37 -11.91 24.11
N GLU A 83 14.27 -13.22 23.88
CA GLU A 83 13.63 -13.75 22.68
C GLU A 83 12.13 -13.39 22.62
N ARG A 84 11.44 -13.36 23.78
CA ARG A 84 10.07 -12.86 23.85
C ARG A 84 9.99 -11.38 23.49
N GLY A 85 10.95 -10.56 23.92
CA GLY A 85 11.05 -9.15 23.53
C GLY A 85 11.14 -9.01 22.01
N ARG A 86 12.08 -9.71 21.38
CA ARG A 86 12.25 -9.72 19.92
C ARG A 86 10.97 -10.10 19.17
N LEU A 87 10.22 -11.10 19.67
CA LEU A 87 8.94 -11.49 19.07
C LEU A 87 7.83 -10.45 19.30
N LEU A 88 7.83 -9.74 20.43
CA LEU A 88 6.90 -8.63 20.66
C LEU A 88 7.19 -7.47 19.71
N ASP A 89 8.45 -7.15 19.50
CA ASP A 89 8.87 -6.10 18.56
C ASP A 89 8.39 -6.44 17.15
N GLN A 90 8.61 -7.69 16.72
CA GLN A 90 8.13 -8.21 15.44
C GLN A 90 6.61 -8.12 15.28
N ILE A 91 5.81 -8.34 16.34
CA ILE A 91 4.35 -8.16 16.26
C ILE A 91 4.00 -6.68 16.19
N SER A 92 4.67 -5.84 16.97
CA SER A 92 4.37 -4.41 17.10
C SER A 92 4.63 -3.60 15.82
N GLU A 93 5.52 -4.08 14.95
CA GLU A 93 5.71 -3.54 13.59
C GLU A 93 4.43 -3.63 12.74
N TYR A 94 3.69 -4.74 12.86
CA TYR A 94 2.49 -4.98 12.06
C TYR A 94 1.23 -4.35 12.63
N LEU A 95 1.06 -4.43 13.95
CA LEU A 95 -0.07 -3.82 14.64
C LEU A 95 0.29 -3.38 16.07
N PRO A 96 -0.28 -2.26 16.55
CA PRO A 96 -0.09 -1.82 17.93
C PRO A 96 -0.62 -2.85 18.93
N ILE A 97 0.23 -3.22 19.88
CA ILE A 97 -0.10 -4.15 20.96
C ILE A 97 0.23 -3.57 22.32
N GLN A 98 -0.40 -4.14 23.35
CA GLN A 98 -0.07 -3.95 24.75
C GLN A 98 0.14 -5.31 25.40
N THR A 99 1.05 -5.36 26.36
CA THR A 99 1.29 -6.57 27.15
C THR A 99 0.66 -6.44 28.52
N VAL A 100 0.02 -7.51 28.98
CA VAL A 100 -0.58 -7.57 30.32
C VAL A 100 0.16 -8.65 31.11
N PRO A 101 0.88 -8.30 32.19
CA PRO A 101 1.57 -9.28 33.02
C PRO A 101 0.61 -10.30 33.63
N ARG A 102 1.04 -11.55 33.69
CA ARG A 102 0.34 -12.64 34.38
C ARG A 102 1.17 -13.24 35.51
N GLN A 103 0.51 -14.06 36.33
CA GLN A 103 1.17 -14.89 37.32
C GLN A 103 2.25 -15.78 36.67
N SER A 104 3.25 -16.17 37.47
CA SER A 104 4.44 -16.91 37.00
C SER A 104 5.22 -16.19 35.88
N GLY A 105 4.95 -14.89 35.70
CA GLY A 105 5.57 -13.96 34.77
C GLY A 105 5.53 -14.35 33.30
N GLY A 106 4.44 -15.04 32.92
CA GLY A 106 3.93 -14.99 31.55
C GLY A 106 3.25 -13.65 31.26
N ILE A 107 2.88 -13.43 30.01
CA ILE A 107 2.15 -12.23 29.56
C ILE A 107 0.93 -12.63 28.74
N ASP A 108 -0.05 -11.74 28.68
CA ASP A 108 -1.10 -11.70 27.65
C ASP A 108 -0.78 -10.57 26.67
N ILE A 109 -1.27 -10.69 25.44
CA ILE A 109 -1.10 -9.68 24.39
C ILE A 109 -2.49 -9.26 23.92
N VAL A 110 -2.73 -7.95 23.92
CA VAL A 110 -3.98 -7.32 23.52
C VAL A 110 -3.70 -6.20 22.52
N THR A 111 -4.54 -6.02 21.51
CA THR A 111 -4.45 -4.83 20.65
C THR A 111 -4.81 -3.57 21.45
N GLN A 112 -4.47 -2.37 20.95
CA GLN A 112 -4.87 -1.13 21.62
C GLN A 112 -6.39 -0.97 21.73
N GLU A 113 -7.12 -1.61 20.82
CA GLU A 113 -8.59 -1.65 20.72
C GLU A 113 -9.22 -2.72 21.63
N GLY A 114 -8.42 -3.46 22.39
CA GLY A 114 -8.91 -4.42 23.39
C GLY A 114 -9.13 -5.84 22.88
N VAL A 115 -8.63 -6.20 21.69
CA VAL A 115 -8.75 -7.57 21.16
C VAL A 115 -7.58 -8.42 21.65
N TYR A 116 -7.87 -9.48 22.41
CA TYR A 116 -6.84 -10.40 22.90
C TYR A 116 -6.28 -11.25 21.75
N LEU A 117 -4.98 -11.09 21.48
CA LEU A 117 -4.20 -11.91 20.54
C LEU A 117 -3.55 -13.10 21.24
N LEU A 118 -3.22 -12.95 22.52
CA LEU A 118 -2.73 -14.04 23.36
C LEU A 118 -3.39 -13.96 24.72
N GLN A 119 -4.14 -15.00 25.06
CA GLN A 119 -4.75 -15.17 26.39
C GLN A 119 -4.63 -16.64 26.80
N THR A 120 -3.54 -16.97 27.49
CA THR A 120 -3.08 -18.37 27.69
C THR A 120 -2.59 -19.03 26.40
N ASN A 121 -3.45 -19.12 25.39
CA ASN A 121 -3.10 -19.62 24.07
C ASN A 121 -3.06 -18.46 23.07
N ALA A 122 -2.22 -18.57 22.04
CA ALA A 122 -2.25 -17.65 20.91
C ALA A 122 -3.57 -17.81 20.16
N LYS A 123 -4.18 -16.69 19.78
CA LYS A 123 -5.32 -16.65 18.87
C LYS A 123 -4.80 -16.32 17.47
N GLN A 124 -5.26 -17.09 16.49
CA GLN A 124 -4.87 -16.88 15.11
C GLN A 124 -5.58 -15.63 14.56
N ILE A 125 -4.82 -14.76 13.91
CA ILE A 125 -5.33 -13.75 12.98
C ILE A 125 -5.67 -14.48 11.68
N GLU A 126 -6.93 -14.38 11.28
CA GLU A 126 -7.45 -14.98 10.06
C GLU A 126 -7.47 -13.95 8.94
N PHE A 127 -6.93 -14.33 7.79
CA PHE A 127 -6.93 -13.57 6.54
C PHE A 127 -6.95 -14.56 5.38
N THR A 128 -7.59 -14.19 4.27
CA THR A 128 -7.63 -15.02 3.06
C THR A 128 -7.23 -14.16 1.87
N PRO A 129 -5.99 -14.30 1.37
CA PRO A 129 -5.54 -13.57 0.19
C PRO A 129 -6.49 -13.81 -0.99
N SER A 130 -6.75 -12.78 -1.78
CA SER A 130 -7.53 -12.93 -3.00
C SER A 130 -6.67 -13.53 -4.11
N THR A 131 -7.28 -14.40 -4.92
CA THR A 131 -6.65 -14.97 -6.12
C THR A 131 -6.95 -14.17 -7.38
N VAL A 132 -7.85 -13.17 -7.28
CA VAL A 132 -8.28 -12.35 -8.42
C VAL A 132 -8.29 -10.89 -8.00
N PHE A 133 -7.56 -10.08 -8.76
CA PHE A 133 -7.56 -8.62 -8.61
C PHE A 133 -8.12 -7.97 -9.86
N GLY A 134 -8.98 -7.01 -9.62
CA GLY A 134 -9.54 -6.17 -10.67
C GLY A 134 -10.19 -4.92 -10.08
N PRO A 135 -10.54 -3.97 -10.93
CA PRO A 135 -11.11 -2.68 -10.53
C PRO A 135 -12.38 -2.81 -9.67
N SER A 136 -13.20 -3.84 -9.92
CA SER A 136 -14.45 -4.09 -9.19
C SER A 136 -14.27 -4.82 -7.86
N GLN A 137 -13.08 -5.37 -7.55
CA GLN A 137 -12.86 -6.11 -6.31
C GLN A 137 -12.58 -5.17 -5.15
N THR A 138 -13.46 -5.22 -4.15
CA THR A 138 -13.42 -4.38 -2.96
C THR A 138 -13.75 -5.21 -1.72
N LEU A 139 -13.30 -4.73 -0.56
CA LEU A 139 -13.68 -5.30 0.73
C LEU A 139 -15.20 -5.21 0.97
N ALA A 140 -15.81 -4.06 0.65
CA ALA A 140 -17.24 -3.84 0.81
C ALA A 140 -18.11 -4.72 -0.11
N GLY A 141 -17.62 -5.02 -1.32
CA GLY A 141 -18.27 -5.93 -2.26
C GLY A 141 -18.06 -7.42 -1.95
N GLY A 142 -17.28 -7.75 -0.90
CA GLY A 142 -16.96 -9.13 -0.53
C GLY A 142 -15.97 -9.83 -1.47
N GLY A 143 -15.35 -9.08 -2.40
CA GLY A 143 -14.34 -9.60 -3.32
C GLY A 143 -12.95 -9.69 -2.70
N LEU A 144 -12.72 -8.97 -1.60
CA LEU A 144 -11.50 -9.01 -0.79
C LEU A 144 -11.84 -9.40 0.64
N SER A 145 -10.90 -10.06 1.33
CA SER A 145 -11.05 -10.40 2.73
C SER A 145 -10.47 -9.33 3.66
N GLY A 146 -10.91 -9.38 4.91
CA GLY A 146 -10.38 -8.57 6.00
C GLY A 146 -9.70 -9.45 7.05
N LEU A 147 -9.08 -8.81 8.04
CA LEU A 147 -8.54 -9.47 9.22
C LEU A 147 -9.63 -9.73 10.27
N THR A 148 -9.62 -10.95 10.84
CA THR A 148 -10.43 -11.27 12.02
C THR A 148 -9.64 -12.06 13.06
N VAL A 149 -10.05 -11.98 14.33
CA VAL A 149 -9.48 -12.79 15.43
C VAL A 149 -10.64 -13.37 16.23
N ALA A 150 -10.77 -14.70 16.23
CA ALA A 150 -11.86 -15.40 16.92
C ALA A 150 -13.26 -14.83 16.57
N GLY A 151 -13.47 -14.51 15.29
CA GLY A 151 -14.73 -13.92 14.78
C GLY A 151 -14.90 -12.42 15.03
N ILE A 152 -13.96 -11.75 15.68
CA ILE A 152 -13.96 -10.29 15.86
C ILE A 152 -13.24 -9.64 14.68
N PRO A 153 -13.89 -8.78 13.87
CA PRO A 153 -13.21 -8.08 12.80
C PRO A 153 -12.21 -7.08 13.36
N ILE A 154 -10.95 -7.20 12.95
CA ILE A 154 -9.87 -6.27 13.30
C ILE A 154 -9.31 -5.51 12.09
N THR A 155 -9.97 -5.65 10.95
CA THR A 155 -9.54 -5.03 9.69
C THR A 155 -9.42 -3.52 9.84
N PRO A 156 -8.29 -2.92 9.44
CA PRO A 156 -8.14 -1.47 9.45
C PRO A 156 -9.23 -0.74 8.66
N GLY A 157 -9.77 0.33 9.25
CA GLY A 157 -10.83 1.14 8.65
C GLY A 157 -12.24 0.50 8.66
N ALA A 158 -12.39 -0.74 9.13
CA ALA A 158 -13.71 -1.35 9.26
C ALA A 158 -14.54 -0.71 10.38
N SER A 159 -15.87 -0.75 10.23
CA SER A 159 -16.82 -0.32 11.28
C SER A 159 -16.93 -1.35 12.41
N SER A 160 -15.81 -1.66 13.07
CA SER A 160 -15.69 -2.61 14.18
C SER A 160 -14.97 -1.96 15.35
N TYR A 161 -15.36 -2.31 16.57
CA TYR A 161 -14.66 -1.85 17.78
C TYR A 161 -13.23 -2.39 17.87
N GLY A 162 -12.93 -3.48 17.18
CA GLY A 162 -11.60 -4.11 17.15
C GLY A 162 -10.72 -3.67 15.98
N ALA A 163 -11.20 -2.75 15.12
CA ALA A 163 -10.49 -2.33 13.92
C ALA A 163 -9.19 -1.61 14.25
N VAL A 164 -8.06 -2.18 13.84
CA VAL A 164 -6.73 -1.61 14.09
C VAL A 164 -6.48 -0.44 13.15
N SER A 165 -6.12 0.72 13.67
CA SER A 165 -5.98 1.94 12.84
C SER A 165 -4.56 2.24 12.31
N SER A 166 -3.54 1.54 12.79
CA SER A 166 -2.13 1.86 12.48
C SER A 166 -1.24 0.60 12.43
N GLY A 167 0.06 0.79 12.29
CA GLY A 167 1.02 -0.29 12.00
C GLY A 167 1.07 -0.64 10.51
N MET A 168 1.91 -1.61 10.15
CA MET A 168 2.06 -2.04 8.76
C MET A 168 0.75 -2.52 8.16
N PHE A 169 -0.10 -3.25 8.90
CA PHE A 169 -1.41 -3.67 8.37
C PHE A 169 -2.29 -2.46 8.03
N GLY A 170 -2.32 -1.43 8.87
CA GLY A 170 -3.06 -0.20 8.57
C GLY A 170 -2.62 0.43 7.24
N ALA A 171 -1.30 0.50 7.01
CA ALA A 171 -0.74 1.04 5.77
C ALA A 171 -1.08 0.17 4.55
N LEU A 172 -0.89 -1.16 4.64
CA LEU A 172 -1.17 -2.09 3.54
C LEU A 172 -2.66 -2.09 3.16
N PHE A 173 -3.58 -2.12 4.13
CA PHE A 173 -5.01 -2.04 3.85
C PHE A 173 -5.40 -0.68 3.26
N THR A 174 -4.83 0.42 3.75
CA THR A 174 -5.07 1.76 3.17
C THR A 174 -4.60 1.82 1.71
N LEU A 175 -3.43 1.26 1.41
CA LEU A 175 -2.89 1.21 0.06
C LEU A 175 -3.78 0.37 -0.87
N ARG A 176 -4.15 -0.84 -0.45
CA ARG A 176 -4.96 -1.79 -1.22
C ARG A 176 -6.40 -1.32 -1.48
N ASP A 177 -7.03 -0.73 -0.47
CA ASP A 177 -8.48 -0.50 -0.44
C ASP A 177 -8.89 0.98 -0.58
N SER A 178 -7.94 1.93 -0.47
CA SER A 178 -8.22 3.36 -0.63
C SER A 178 -7.33 4.02 -1.68
N ASP A 179 -6.01 4.01 -1.49
CA ASP A 179 -5.11 4.85 -2.30
C ASP A 179 -5.00 4.38 -3.75
N LEU A 180 -4.81 3.08 -3.96
CA LEU A 180 -4.74 2.50 -5.30
C LEU A 180 -6.08 2.50 -6.04
N PRO A 181 -7.22 2.16 -5.41
CA PRO A 181 -8.54 2.37 -6.02
C PRO A 181 -8.79 3.83 -6.41
N ALA A 182 -8.47 4.80 -5.54
CA ALA A 182 -8.64 6.22 -5.87
C ALA A 182 -7.75 6.66 -7.03
N PHE A 183 -6.55 6.10 -7.15
CA PHE A 183 -5.67 6.33 -8.30
C PHE A 183 -6.25 5.72 -9.59
N SER A 184 -6.77 4.50 -9.55
CA SER A 184 -7.47 3.87 -10.68
C SER A 184 -8.70 4.68 -11.11
N ASP A 185 -9.51 5.17 -10.16
CA ASP A 185 -10.69 6.00 -10.44
C ASP A 185 -10.31 7.33 -11.12
N GLN A 186 -9.16 7.91 -10.76
CA GLN A 186 -8.60 9.10 -11.41
C GLN A 186 -8.22 8.82 -12.87
N LEU A 187 -7.56 7.69 -13.14
CA LEU A 187 -7.21 7.26 -14.50
C LEU A 187 -8.46 6.97 -15.33
N ASP A 188 -9.43 6.28 -14.77
CA ASP A 188 -10.70 5.96 -15.42
C ASP A 188 -11.46 7.24 -15.78
N THR A 189 -11.45 8.24 -14.90
CA THR A 189 -12.08 9.54 -15.15
C THR A 189 -11.39 10.28 -16.30
N LEU A 190 -10.05 10.25 -16.36
CA LEU A 190 -9.29 10.82 -17.48
C LEU A 190 -9.58 10.10 -18.81
N ALA A 191 -9.58 8.76 -18.80
CA ALA A 191 -9.88 7.95 -19.98
C ALA A 191 -11.33 8.19 -20.47
N GLY A 192 -12.28 8.23 -19.54
CA GLY A 192 -13.68 8.51 -19.85
C GLY A 192 -13.91 9.92 -20.39
N ASP A 193 -13.19 10.92 -19.86
CA ASP A 193 -13.20 12.29 -20.37
C ASP A 193 -12.69 12.35 -21.82
N LEU A 194 -11.59 11.65 -22.14
CA LEU A 194 -11.05 11.56 -23.50
C LEU A 194 -12.03 10.89 -24.47
N ILE A 195 -12.60 9.74 -24.09
CA ILE A 195 -13.60 9.04 -24.90
C ILE A 195 -14.80 9.95 -25.13
N ALA A 196 -15.39 10.53 -24.06
CA ALA A 196 -16.58 11.35 -24.15
C ALA A 196 -16.36 12.64 -24.96
N ARG A 197 -15.18 13.26 -24.86
CA ARG A 197 -14.84 14.45 -25.65
C ARG A 197 -14.77 14.17 -27.12
N LEU A 198 -14.13 13.08 -27.50
CA LEU A 198 -13.89 12.74 -28.91
C LEU A 198 -14.98 11.87 -29.53
N SER A 199 -16.06 11.61 -28.78
CA SER A 199 -17.23 10.84 -29.23
C SER A 199 -18.47 11.71 -29.47
N ASP A 200 -18.38 13.03 -29.37
CA ASP A 200 -19.52 13.91 -29.66
C ASP A 200 -19.95 13.78 -31.14
N ASP A 201 -21.26 13.67 -31.40
CA ASP A 201 -21.82 13.53 -32.75
C ASP A 201 -21.52 14.74 -33.66
N SER A 202 -21.28 15.91 -33.08
CA SER A 202 -20.91 17.12 -33.83
C SER A 202 -19.49 17.08 -34.38
N ILE A 203 -18.61 16.24 -33.82
CA ILE A 203 -17.21 16.14 -34.26
C ILE A 203 -17.12 15.38 -35.58
N ASP A 204 -17.78 14.24 -35.64
CA ASP A 204 -17.79 13.34 -36.76
C ASP A 204 -19.24 12.92 -37.08
N PRO A 205 -19.90 13.57 -38.05
CA PRO A 205 -21.26 13.22 -38.45
C PRO A 205 -21.34 11.93 -39.28
N THR A 206 -20.21 11.30 -39.61
CA THR A 206 -20.19 10.04 -40.37
C THR A 206 -20.41 8.82 -39.49
N LYS A 207 -20.17 8.93 -38.18
CA LYS A 207 -20.41 7.85 -37.22
C LYS A 207 -21.91 7.72 -36.93
N ALA A 208 -22.32 6.53 -36.48
CA ALA A 208 -23.69 6.34 -36.01
C ALA A 208 -23.95 7.24 -34.79
N PRO A 209 -25.14 7.87 -34.65
CA PRO A 209 -25.44 8.73 -33.50
C PRO A 209 -25.20 8.02 -32.18
N GLY A 210 -24.45 8.65 -31.28
CA GLY A 210 -24.06 8.09 -29.98
C GLY A 210 -22.95 7.03 -30.02
N ALA A 211 -22.40 6.68 -31.19
CA ALA A 211 -21.25 5.79 -31.28
C ALA A 211 -19.97 6.49 -30.79
N GLN A 212 -19.05 5.69 -30.23
CA GLN A 212 -17.75 6.17 -29.79
C GLN A 212 -16.88 6.62 -30.98
N GLY A 213 -16.08 7.67 -30.76
CA GLY A 213 -15.24 8.29 -31.77
C GLY A 213 -13.83 7.72 -31.79
N LEU A 214 -12.82 8.60 -31.64
CA LEU A 214 -11.40 8.22 -31.78
C LEU A 214 -10.94 7.15 -30.78
N PHE A 215 -11.34 7.33 -29.52
CA PHE A 215 -11.07 6.39 -28.44
C PHE A 215 -12.34 5.63 -28.09
N VAL A 216 -12.18 4.37 -27.73
CA VAL A 216 -13.28 3.46 -27.41
C VAL A 216 -13.04 2.77 -26.06
N ASP A 217 -14.14 2.39 -25.40
CA ASP A 217 -14.11 1.37 -24.35
C ASP A 217 -14.22 0.02 -25.05
N SER A 218 -13.15 -0.76 -25.04
CA SER A 218 -13.04 -1.97 -25.86
C SER A 218 -14.12 -3.03 -25.61
N ASP A 219 -14.70 -3.09 -24.41
CA ASP A 219 -15.84 -3.97 -24.09
C ASP A 219 -17.18 -3.22 -23.93
N GLY A 220 -17.16 -1.88 -23.91
CA GLY A 220 -18.34 -1.04 -23.77
C GLY A 220 -19.11 -1.22 -22.46
N SER A 221 -18.51 -1.84 -21.45
CA SER A 221 -19.18 -2.18 -20.19
C SER A 221 -19.55 -0.95 -19.37
N GLY A 222 -18.74 0.12 -19.45
CA GLY A 222 -18.87 1.27 -18.54
C GLY A 222 -18.54 0.94 -17.08
N ASP A 223 -17.97 -0.24 -16.82
CA ASP A 223 -17.57 -0.70 -15.49
C ASP A 223 -16.24 -0.06 -15.07
N PRO A 224 -15.91 -0.05 -13.75
CA PRO A 224 -14.58 0.33 -13.28
C PRO A 224 -13.47 -0.40 -14.04
N GLY A 225 -12.34 0.28 -14.27
CA GLY A 225 -11.23 -0.21 -15.10
C GLY A 225 -11.18 0.38 -16.51
N LEU A 226 -11.90 1.46 -16.78
CA LEU A 226 -11.96 2.08 -18.11
C LEU A 226 -10.57 2.43 -18.67
N ALA A 227 -9.63 2.89 -17.83
CA ALA A 227 -8.27 3.19 -18.25
C ALA A 227 -7.53 1.95 -18.78
N GLY A 228 -7.76 0.77 -18.19
CA GLY A 228 -7.21 -0.50 -18.65
C GLY A 228 -7.84 -1.00 -19.96
N ARG A 229 -9.05 -0.53 -20.28
CA ARG A 229 -9.82 -0.93 -21.47
C ARG A 229 -9.85 0.11 -22.58
N LEU A 230 -9.31 1.29 -22.33
CA LEU A 230 -9.17 2.37 -23.30
C LEU A 230 -8.43 1.81 -24.51
N ALA A 231 -9.01 2.01 -25.70
CA ALA A 231 -8.42 1.56 -26.95
C ALA A 231 -8.62 2.59 -28.06
N LEU A 232 -7.84 2.46 -29.13
CA LEU A 232 -8.11 3.17 -30.38
C LEU A 232 -9.29 2.52 -31.11
N ASN A 233 -10.09 3.34 -31.78
CA ASN A 233 -11.14 2.81 -32.63
C ASN A 233 -10.53 1.94 -33.76
N PRO A 234 -10.92 0.66 -33.90
CA PRO A 234 -10.36 -0.22 -34.92
C PRO A 234 -10.53 0.31 -36.35
N ALA A 235 -11.50 1.19 -36.58
CA ALA A 235 -11.73 1.79 -37.89
C ALA A 235 -10.55 2.63 -38.42
N ILE A 236 -9.69 3.17 -37.55
CA ILE A 236 -8.52 4.00 -37.93
C ILE A 236 -7.19 3.24 -37.89
N ASP A 237 -7.20 1.99 -37.44
CA ASP A 237 -6.00 1.20 -37.24
C ASP A 237 -5.82 0.17 -38.38
N PRO A 238 -4.82 0.35 -39.27
CA PRO A 238 -4.56 -0.58 -40.36
C PRO A 238 -4.24 -2.02 -39.90
N ASP A 239 -3.64 -2.18 -38.71
CA ASP A 239 -3.30 -3.50 -38.18
C ASP A 239 -4.54 -4.28 -37.75
N GLN A 240 -5.64 -3.57 -37.49
CA GLN A 240 -6.97 -4.13 -37.19
C GLN A 240 -7.92 -4.11 -38.40
N GLY A 241 -7.41 -3.85 -39.60
CA GLY A 241 -8.20 -3.80 -40.84
C GLY A 241 -8.92 -2.47 -41.08
N GLY A 242 -8.64 -1.45 -40.28
CA GLY A 242 -9.08 -0.07 -40.47
C GLY A 242 -8.23 0.70 -41.48
N SER A 243 -8.39 2.02 -41.51
CA SER A 243 -7.62 2.89 -42.39
C SER A 243 -7.40 4.26 -41.79
N ILE A 244 -6.14 4.70 -41.78
CA ILE A 244 -5.71 5.94 -41.10
C ILE A 244 -6.43 7.19 -41.65
N TRP A 245 -6.80 7.21 -42.93
CA TRP A 245 -7.51 8.35 -43.54
C TRP A 245 -8.85 8.67 -42.85
N ARG A 246 -9.46 7.72 -42.14
CA ARG A 246 -10.67 7.95 -41.33
C ARG A 246 -10.44 8.86 -40.13
N LEU A 247 -9.18 9.06 -39.71
CA LEU A 247 -8.84 10.10 -38.74
C LEU A 247 -9.17 11.50 -39.28
N ARG A 248 -9.00 11.72 -40.60
CA ARG A 248 -9.35 12.95 -41.30
C ARG A 248 -10.83 12.99 -41.68
N ASP A 249 -11.30 11.93 -42.33
CA ASP A 249 -12.61 11.95 -43.00
C ASP A 249 -13.78 11.51 -42.09
N GLY A 250 -13.48 10.97 -40.92
CA GLY A 250 -14.46 10.42 -39.98
C GLY A 250 -14.36 8.90 -39.85
N ILE A 251 -14.60 8.41 -38.63
CA ILE A 251 -14.54 7.00 -38.22
C ILE A 251 -15.58 6.17 -39.00
N GLY A 252 -16.75 6.75 -39.28
CA GLY A 252 -17.84 6.10 -40.03
C GLY A 252 -17.77 6.30 -41.55
N ALA A 253 -16.75 6.97 -42.07
CA ALA A 253 -16.66 7.26 -43.49
C ALA A 253 -16.49 5.98 -44.34
N VAL A 254 -17.27 5.92 -45.42
CA VAL A 254 -17.31 4.78 -46.36
C VAL A 254 -16.26 4.87 -47.48
N SER A 255 -15.78 6.07 -47.77
CA SER A 255 -14.77 6.34 -48.79
C SER A 255 -13.95 7.58 -48.42
N GLU A 256 -12.73 7.68 -48.96
CA GLU A 256 -11.89 8.86 -48.79
C GLU A 256 -12.56 10.12 -49.35
N GLY A 257 -12.55 11.18 -48.55
CA GLY A 257 -13.02 12.52 -48.89
C GLY A 257 -11.92 13.38 -49.52
N PRO A 258 -12.20 14.67 -49.76
CA PRO A 258 -11.20 15.62 -50.25
C PRO A 258 -10.01 15.70 -49.29
N SER A 259 -8.79 15.47 -49.79
CA SER A 259 -7.60 15.37 -48.93
C SER A 259 -7.29 16.63 -48.13
N GLY A 260 -7.74 17.80 -48.62
CA GLY A 260 -7.63 19.09 -47.95
C GLY A 260 -8.69 19.37 -46.88
N ASN A 261 -9.60 18.44 -46.61
CA ASN A 261 -10.66 18.64 -45.61
C ASN A 261 -10.11 18.43 -44.20
N ALA A 262 -10.07 19.51 -43.41
CA ALA A 262 -9.63 19.49 -42.02
C ALA A 262 -10.77 19.57 -41.00
N THR A 263 -12.05 19.55 -41.41
CA THR A 263 -13.18 19.86 -40.51
C THR A 263 -13.22 18.95 -39.30
N THR A 264 -13.19 17.62 -39.49
CA THR A 264 -13.20 16.66 -38.36
C THR A 264 -12.01 16.86 -37.42
N LEU A 265 -10.83 17.15 -37.99
CA LEU A 265 -9.59 17.37 -37.23
C LEU A 265 -9.65 18.67 -36.40
N GLN A 266 -10.25 19.74 -36.94
CA GLN A 266 -10.48 20.99 -36.23
C GLN A 266 -11.51 20.79 -35.12
N ASN A 267 -12.61 20.08 -35.39
CA ASN A 267 -13.61 19.75 -34.37
C ASN A 267 -13.01 18.92 -33.22
N MET A 268 -12.13 17.97 -33.51
CA MET A 268 -11.40 17.21 -32.49
C MET A 268 -10.48 18.10 -31.65
N LEU A 269 -9.77 19.05 -32.28
CA LEU A 269 -8.91 20.00 -31.58
C LEU A 269 -9.72 20.94 -30.66
N ASP A 270 -10.85 21.45 -31.16
CA ASP A 270 -11.78 22.26 -30.40
C ASP A 270 -12.34 21.47 -29.22
N ALA A 271 -12.71 20.19 -29.42
CA ALA A 271 -13.21 19.33 -28.35
C ALA A 271 -12.18 19.08 -27.22
N ILE A 272 -10.90 18.93 -27.58
CA ILE A 272 -9.80 18.74 -26.62
C ILE A 272 -9.55 20.00 -25.79
N THR A 273 -9.66 21.18 -26.41
CA THR A 273 -9.41 22.48 -25.78
C THR A 273 -10.63 23.06 -25.06
N THR A 274 -11.84 22.57 -25.37
CA THR A 274 -13.07 23.00 -24.71
C THR A 274 -13.03 22.70 -23.22
N VAL A 275 -13.37 23.69 -22.40
CA VAL A 275 -13.48 23.50 -20.95
C VAL A 275 -14.84 22.84 -20.63
N ARG A 276 -14.82 21.70 -19.93
CA ARG A 276 -16.02 20.98 -19.49
C ARG A 276 -16.01 20.78 -17.96
N PRO A 277 -17.17 20.77 -17.30
CA PRO A 277 -17.23 20.46 -15.87
C PRO A 277 -16.78 19.02 -15.60
N MET A 278 -16.00 18.82 -14.54
CA MET A 278 -15.54 17.53 -14.06
C MET A 278 -15.71 17.44 -12.54
N ASN A 279 -16.54 16.49 -12.11
CA ASN A 279 -16.87 16.24 -10.69
C ASN A 279 -16.87 14.73 -10.39
N SER A 280 -15.89 14.00 -10.93
CA SER A 280 -15.74 12.55 -10.82
C SER A 280 -14.29 12.20 -10.47
N GLY A 281 -14.04 10.99 -9.93
CA GLY A 281 -12.69 10.49 -9.67
C GLY A 281 -11.84 11.39 -8.77
N GLY A 282 -12.46 12.12 -7.84
CA GLY A 282 -11.77 13.08 -6.98
C GLY A 282 -11.38 14.41 -7.64
N PHE A 283 -11.71 14.63 -8.91
CA PHE A 283 -11.60 15.93 -9.56
C PHE A 283 -12.83 16.78 -9.26
N GLN A 284 -12.64 18.09 -9.07
CA GLN A 284 -13.71 19.06 -8.89
C GLN A 284 -13.37 20.36 -9.62
N GLY A 285 -14.17 20.74 -10.60
CA GLY A 285 -13.97 21.99 -11.33
C GLY A 285 -14.41 21.91 -12.79
N SER A 286 -13.75 22.69 -13.64
CA SER A 286 -13.95 22.63 -15.08
C SER A 286 -12.59 22.72 -15.76
N TYR A 287 -12.34 21.83 -16.71
CA TYR A 287 -11.03 21.63 -17.32
C TYR A 287 -11.16 21.36 -18.82
N SER A 288 -10.21 21.86 -19.59
CA SER A 288 -9.81 21.25 -20.86
C SER A 288 -9.06 19.94 -20.62
N SER A 289 -8.86 19.14 -21.67
CA SER A 289 -8.21 17.83 -21.52
C SER A 289 -6.77 17.96 -20.98
N SER A 290 -6.02 18.97 -21.42
CA SER A 290 -4.66 19.23 -20.94
C SER A 290 -4.62 19.75 -19.50
N GLU A 291 -5.59 20.58 -19.10
CA GLU A 291 -5.68 21.07 -17.72
C GLU A 291 -6.07 19.95 -16.76
N LEU A 292 -6.92 19.01 -17.18
CA LEU A 292 -7.28 17.86 -16.37
C LEU A 292 -6.09 16.93 -16.13
N LEU A 293 -5.29 16.66 -17.18
CA LEU A 293 -4.02 15.93 -17.04
C LEU A 293 -3.02 16.66 -16.14
N ALA A 294 -2.91 18.00 -16.26
CA ALA A 294 -2.06 18.80 -15.39
C ALA A 294 -2.54 18.76 -13.93
N GLN A 295 -3.86 18.77 -13.70
CA GLN A 295 -4.46 18.62 -12.37
C GLN A 295 -4.15 17.24 -11.78
N PHE A 296 -4.28 16.17 -12.57
CA PHE A 296 -3.88 14.83 -12.15
C PHE A 296 -2.42 14.79 -11.71
N ALA A 297 -1.50 15.26 -12.57
CA ALA A 297 -0.07 15.32 -12.25
C ALA A 297 0.22 16.16 -10.99
N SER A 298 -0.49 17.28 -10.81
CA SER A 298 -0.37 18.13 -9.63
C SER A 298 -0.81 17.41 -8.36
N THR A 299 -1.97 16.75 -8.37
CA THR A 299 -2.49 16.01 -7.21
C THR A 299 -1.59 14.84 -6.83
N THR A 300 -1.10 14.08 -7.81
CA THR A 300 -0.13 12.99 -7.58
C THR A 300 1.18 13.54 -7.01
N GLY A 301 1.67 14.67 -7.52
CA GLY A 301 2.86 15.35 -6.98
C GLY A 301 2.66 15.82 -5.54
N GLN A 302 1.51 16.39 -5.21
CA GLN A 302 1.15 16.81 -3.84
C GLN A 302 1.06 15.62 -2.89
N LYS A 303 0.43 14.51 -3.31
CA LYS A 303 0.37 13.27 -2.52
C LYS A 303 1.78 12.78 -2.21
N ARG A 304 2.68 12.69 -3.20
CA ARG A 304 4.07 12.29 -2.98
C ARG A 304 4.78 13.17 -1.94
N ILE A 305 4.68 14.49 -2.06
CA ILE A 305 5.30 15.43 -1.11
C ILE A 305 4.73 15.23 0.30
N SER A 306 3.42 15.02 0.42
CA SER A 306 2.79 14.78 1.72
C SER A 306 3.26 13.47 2.36
N HIS A 307 3.41 12.39 1.58
CA HIS A 307 3.95 11.12 2.06
C HIS A 307 5.43 11.22 2.43
N GLU A 308 6.24 11.95 1.66
CA GLU A 308 7.65 12.22 2.00
C GLU A 308 7.77 12.95 3.35
N ALA A 309 6.90 13.92 3.63
CA ALA A 309 6.85 14.61 4.91
C ALA A 309 6.46 13.68 6.08
N ILE A 310 5.47 12.79 5.85
CA ILE A 310 5.05 11.78 6.84
C ILE A 310 6.20 10.80 7.13
N VAL A 311 6.85 10.26 6.10
CA VAL A 311 7.99 9.33 6.25
C VAL A 311 9.14 10.00 7.00
N SER A 312 9.48 11.25 6.65
CA SER A 312 10.54 12.00 7.34
C SER A 312 10.22 12.22 8.82
N SER A 313 8.97 12.58 9.14
CA SER A 313 8.52 12.75 10.52
C SER A 313 8.54 11.42 11.29
N ALA A 314 8.02 10.34 10.71
CA ALA A 314 7.97 9.02 11.32
C ALA A 314 9.38 8.48 11.59
N SER A 315 10.31 8.62 10.64
CA SER A 315 11.72 8.25 10.83
C SER A 315 12.36 9.02 11.97
N SER A 316 12.07 10.31 12.10
CA SER A 316 12.64 11.13 13.18
C SER A 316 12.10 10.72 14.55
N GLN A 317 10.79 10.44 14.64
CA GLN A 317 10.18 9.93 15.87
C GLN A 317 10.75 8.57 16.26
N TYR A 318 10.94 7.67 15.29
CA TYR A 318 11.56 6.37 15.51
C TYR A 318 12.97 6.52 16.09
N THR A 319 13.83 7.38 15.51
CA THR A 319 15.17 7.63 16.04
C THR A 319 15.14 8.14 17.49
N ILE A 320 14.25 9.09 17.81
CA ILE A 320 14.11 9.60 19.18
C ILE A 320 13.67 8.49 20.15
N MET A 321 12.74 7.64 19.75
CA MET A 321 12.28 6.52 20.57
C MET A 321 13.37 5.48 20.79
N ALA A 322 14.11 5.13 19.74
CA ALA A 322 15.24 4.20 19.84
C ALA A 322 16.35 4.75 20.75
N GLU A 323 16.67 6.05 20.66
CA GLU A 323 17.63 6.70 21.56
C GLU A 323 17.14 6.70 23.01
N ALA A 324 15.86 6.98 23.25
CA ALA A 324 15.27 6.92 24.59
C ALA A 324 15.29 5.51 25.17
N GLU A 325 14.97 4.49 24.35
CA GLU A 325 15.03 3.08 24.76
C GLU A 325 16.45 2.67 25.15
N VAL A 326 17.45 3.01 24.34
CA VAL A 326 18.87 2.75 24.65
C VAL A 326 19.31 3.50 25.91
N SER A 327 18.76 4.68 26.19
CA SER A 327 19.06 5.39 27.45
C SER A 327 18.52 4.68 28.68
N GLU A 328 17.38 4.01 28.59
CA GLU A 328 16.73 3.32 29.73
C GLU A 328 17.20 1.87 29.88
N THR A 329 17.40 1.16 28.77
CA THR A 329 17.81 -0.26 28.74
C THR A 329 19.31 -0.45 28.56
N GLY A 330 20.01 0.62 28.20
CA GLY A 330 21.44 0.63 27.96
C GLY A 330 22.22 0.29 29.22
N VAL A 331 23.00 -0.77 29.13
CA VAL A 331 23.91 -1.18 30.20
C VAL A 331 25.11 -0.23 30.20
N ASN A 332 25.19 0.66 31.19
CA ASN A 332 26.36 1.51 31.37
C ASN A 332 27.55 0.64 31.81
N VAL A 333 28.50 0.41 30.90
CA VAL A 333 29.67 -0.46 31.10
C VAL A 333 30.55 0.04 32.26
N ASP A 334 30.63 1.36 32.46
CA ASP A 334 31.40 1.93 33.57
C ASP A 334 30.70 1.67 34.91
N GLN A 335 29.37 1.76 34.96
CA GLN A 335 28.59 1.41 36.15
C GLN A 335 28.67 -0.09 36.45
N GLN A 336 28.49 -0.95 35.44
CA GLN A 336 28.62 -2.39 35.60
C GLN A 336 30.04 -2.78 36.03
N MET A 337 31.08 -2.10 35.53
CA MET A 337 32.46 -2.34 35.94
C MET A 337 32.70 -1.90 37.38
N GLN A 338 32.12 -0.77 37.82
CA GLN A 338 32.16 -0.34 39.22
C GLN A 338 31.44 -1.35 40.13
N ASP A 339 30.26 -1.80 39.75
CA ASP A 339 29.49 -2.80 40.50
C ASP A 339 30.23 -4.14 40.55
N LEU A 340 30.89 -4.54 39.45
CA LEU A 340 31.70 -5.76 39.40
C LEU A 340 32.95 -5.65 40.30
N LEU A 341 33.61 -4.50 40.34
CA LEU A 341 34.72 -4.24 41.27
C LEU A 341 34.28 -4.29 42.74
N ILE A 342 33.09 -3.77 43.05
CA ILE A 342 32.50 -3.86 44.38
C ILE A 342 32.18 -5.32 44.73
N ILE A 343 31.64 -6.10 43.79
CA ILE A 343 31.38 -7.53 43.96
C ILE A 343 32.70 -8.28 44.21
N GLU A 344 33.74 -8.06 43.40
CA GLU A 344 35.07 -8.68 43.58
C GLU A 344 35.68 -8.33 44.95
N GLN A 345 35.60 -7.06 45.36
CA GLN A 345 36.10 -6.62 46.66
C GLN A 345 35.31 -7.26 47.81
N SER A 346 33.99 -7.38 47.69
CA SER A 346 33.13 -8.03 48.69
C SER A 346 33.40 -9.54 48.78
N TYR A 347 33.65 -10.22 47.66
CA TYR A 347 34.03 -11.62 47.62
C TYR A 347 35.41 -11.85 48.25
N ALA A 348 36.40 -11.02 47.93
CA ALA A 348 37.73 -11.07 48.53
C ALA A 348 37.69 -10.80 50.04
N ALA A 349 36.85 -9.86 50.48
CA ALA A 349 36.62 -9.59 51.89
C ALA A 349 35.95 -10.78 52.60
N ASN A 350 34.90 -11.37 52.02
CA ASN A 350 34.22 -12.54 52.56
C ASN A 350 35.14 -13.77 52.60
N ALA A 351 35.98 -13.98 51.58
CA ALA A 351 36.97 -15.04 51.55
C ALA A 351 38.00 -14.88 52.67
N ARG A 352 38.49 -13.66 52.94
CA ARG A 352 39.36 -13.39 54.09
C ARG A 352 38.67 -13.63 55.43
N VAL A 353 37.39 -13.30 55.57
CA VAL A 353 36.63 -13.58 56.80
C VAL A 353 36.52 -15.08 57.03
N ILE A 354 36.26 -15.86 55.97
CA ILE A 354 36.23 -17.34 56.02
C ILE A 354 37.62 -17.90 56.36
N GLU A 355 38.68 -17.36 55.76
CA GLU A 355 40.06 -17.77 56.05
C GLU A 355 40.44 -17.49 57.51
N ILE A 356 40.08 -16.32 58.04
CA ILE A 356 40.30 -15.96 59.44
C ILE A 356 39.46 -16.85 60.37
N ALA A 357 38.21 -17.14 60.02
CA ALA A 357 37.36 -18.05 60.78
C ALA A 357 37.92 -19.49 60.78
N SER A 358 38.42 -19.98 59.63
CA SER A 358 39.06 -21.29 59.52
C SER A 358 40.32 -21.35 60.39
N ASN A 359 41.17 -20.32 60.32
CA ASN A 359 42.35 -20.23 61.19
C ASN A 359 41.99 -20.18 62.68
N MET A 360 40.89 -19.53 63.06
CA MET A 360 40.41 -19.55 64.45
C MET A 360 39.87 -20.93 64.86
N ILE A 361 39.18 -21.65 63.97
CA ILE A 361 38.71 -23.03 64.21
C ILE A 361 39.91 -23.98 64.35
N ASP A 362 40.89 -23.89 63.46
CA ASP A 362 42.10 -24.71 63.50
C ASP A 362 42.89 -24.44 64.79
N ARG A 363 42.97 -23.18 65.22
CA ARG A 363 43.61 -22.81 66.48
C ARG A 363 42.85 -23.31 67.72
N LEU A 364 41.52 -23.45 67.63
CA LEU A 364 40.71 -24.07 68.67
C LEU A 364 40.83 -25.60 68.67
N MET A 365 41.12 -26.24 67.53
CA MET A 365 41.37 -27.68 67.44
C MET A 365 42.82 -28.08 67.81
N GLU A 366 43.75 -27.13 67.84
CA GLU A 366 45.13 -27.32 68.33
C GLU A 366 45.27 -27.31 69.87
N ILE A 367 44.18 -27.03 70.61
CA ILE A 367 44.13 -27.02 72.09
C ILE A 367 43.42 -28.27 72.60
#